data_AF-A0A929I6S4-F1
#
_entry.id   AF-A0A929I6S4-F1
#
_cell.length_a   1.000
_cell.length_b   1.000
_cell.length_c   1.000
_cell.angle_alpha   90.00
_cell.angle_beta   90.00
_cell.angle_gamma   90.00
#
_symmetry.space_group_name_H-M   'P 1'
#
loop_
_entity.id
_entity.type
_entity.pdbx_description
1 polymer ?
#
loop_
_entity_poly.entity_id
_entity_poly.type
_entity_poly.pdbx_seq_one_letter_code
_entity_poly.pdbx_strand_id
1 'polypeptide(L)'
;MRYFKRRRGGTSAGLDDDDPMSGVANLFDIGLVFIVGLIIILFTAYNLQGLFSEKTEMTIMKISKNKELEIITKKGKKIKALKVSKEKAQGRGERLGIAYRLEDGTMVYVPE
;
A
#
# COMPACT_ATOMS: atom_id res chain seq x y z
N MET A 1 21.74 -22.61 -66.93
CA MET A 1 20.97 -21.35 -66.86
C MET A 1 19.48 -21.67 -66.80
N ARG A 2 18.80 -21.33 -65.70
CA ARG A 2 17.40 -20.88 -65.71
C ARG A 2 17.04 -20.36 -64.32
N TYR A 3 16.98 -19.05 -64.22
CA TYR A 3 16.60 -18.29 -63.04
C TYR A 3 15.09 -18.42 -62.81
N PHE A 4 14.66 -18.76 -61.60
CA PHE A 4 13.30 -18.46 -61.16
C PHE A 4 13.34 -17.44 -60.01
N LYS A 5 12.71 -16.31 -60.30
CA LYS A 5 12.63 -15.08 -59.51
C LYS A 5 12.00 -15.33 -58.14
N ARG A 6 12.71 -14.96 -57.07
CA ARG A 6 12.09 -14.52 -55.82
C ARG A 6 11.26 -13.27 -56.11
N ARG A 7 9.94 -13.35 -56.02
CA ARG A 7 9.10 -12.17 -55.80
C ARG A 7 9.14 -11.86 -54.30
N ARG A 8 10.10 -11.04 -53.90
CA ARG A 8 9.96 -10.14 -52.75
C ARG A 8 9.47 -8.81 -53.31
N GLY A 9 8.30 -8.40 -52.87
CA GLY A 9 7.66 -7.12 -53.13
C GLY A 9 6.30 -7.23 -52.46
N GLY A 10 6.04 -6.57 -51.34
CA GLY A 10 6.48 -5.23 -50.96
C GLY A 10 5.21 -4.38 -50.91
N THR A 11 5.01 -3.73 -49.77
CA THR A 11 4.05 -2.64 -49.51
C THR A 11 2.56 -2.96 -49.65
N SER A 12 1.98 -3.49 -48.57
CA SER A 12 0.69 -2.99 -48.06
C SER A 12 0.99 -1.95 -46.98
N ALA A 13 1.71 -0.89 -47.35
CA ALA A 13 1.80 0.32 -46.55
C ALA A 13 0.70 1.25 -47.10
N GLY A 14 -0.39 1.40 -46.35
CA GLY A 14 -1.43 2.38 -46.70
C GLY A 14 -2.88 1.90 -46.72
N LEU A 15 -3.23 0.78 -46.07
CA LEU A 15 -4.64 0.42 -45.84
C LEU A 15 -4.99 0.20 -44.35
N ASP A 16 -4.00 0.27 -43.45
CA ASP A 16 -4.22 0.13 -41.99
C ASP A 16 -4.28 1.49 -41.27
N ASP A 17 -4.01 2.61 -41.96
CA ASP A 17 -3.97 3.95 -41.34
C ASP A 17 -5.37 4.58 -41.14
N ASP A 18 -6.41 4.01 -41.75
CA ASP A 18 -7.80 4.51 -41.68
C ASP A 18 -8.76 3.59 -40.90
N ASP A 19 -8.26 2.57 -40.18
CA ASP A 19 -9.10 1.83 -39.24
C ASP A 19 -9.25 2.66 -37.94
N PRO A 20 -10.44 3.22 -37.63
CA PRO A 20 -10.65 3.97 -36.40
C PRO A 20 -10.36 3.14 -35.14
N MET A 21 -10.40 1.80 -35.20
CA MET A 21 -9.99 0.95 -34.09
C MET A 21 -8.48 0.94 -33.84
N SER A 22 -7.66 1.19 -34.87
CA SER A 22 -6.20 1.33 -34.73
C SER A 22 -5.85 2.53 -33.83
N GLY A 23 -6.55 3.66 -34.02
CA GLY A 23 -6.39 4.85 -33.17
C GLY A 23 -6.89 4.64 -31.73
N VAL A 24 -8.00 3.92 -31.56
CA VAL A 24 -8.55 3.57 -30.23
C VAL A 24 -7.62 2.62 -29.47
N ALA A 25 -7.01 1.65 -30.15
CA ALA A 25 -6.07 0.72 -29.53
C ALA A 25 -4.84 1.44 -28.93
N ASN A 26 -4.30 2.43 -29.63
CA ASN A 26 -3.18 3.24 -29.13
C ASN A 26 -3.59 4.11 -27.92
N LEU A 27 -4.76 4.76 -27.98
CA LEU A 27 -5.26 5.55 -26.85
C LEU A 27 -5.56 4.69 -25.62
N PHE A 28 -6.03 3.46 -25.82
CA PHE A 28 -6.25 2.51 -24.73
C PHE A 28 -4.94 2.10 -24.05
N ASP A 29 -3.89 1.83 -24.82
CA ASP A 29 -2.57 1.48 -24.27
C ASP A 29 -1.96 2.66 -23.48
N ILE A 30 -2.03 3.87 -24.03
CA ILE A 30 -1.63 5.10 -23.32
C ILE A 30 -2.45 5.29 -22.04
N GLY A 31 -3.76 5.01 -22.09
CA GLY A 31 -4.65 5.05 -20.93
C GLY A 31 -4.28 4.03 -19.86
N LEU A 32 -3.88 2.82 -20.25
CA LEU A 32 -3.39 1.79 -19.34
C LEU A 32 -2.11 2.24 -18.64
N VAL A 33 -1.13 2.75 -19.39
CA VAL A 33 0.12 3.30 -18.83
C VAL A 33 -0.17 4.44 -17.86
N PHE A 34 -1.13 5.31 -18.18
CA PHE A 34 -1.56 6.41 -17.30
C PHE A 34 -2.16 5.89 -15.99
N ILE A 35 -3.06 4.90 -16.04
CA ILE A 35 -3.66 4.28 -14.83
C ILE A 35 -2.59 3.63 -13.96
N VAL A 36 -1.65 2.89 -14.55
CA VAL A 36 -0.53 2.28 -13.83
C VAL A 36 0.32 3.36 -13.14
N GLY A 37 0.60 4.46 -13.84
CA GLY A 37 1.30 5.62 -13.28
C GLY A 37 0.57 6.22 -12.08
N LEU A 38 -0.75 6.44 -12.17
CA LEU A 38 -1.57 6.93 -11.07
C LEU A 38 -1.54 6.00 -9.85
N ILE A 39 -1.63 4.68 -10.06
CA ILE A 39 -1.54 3.69 -8.98
C ILE A 39 -0.19 3.79 -8.27
N ILE A 40 0.92 3.88 -9.02
CA ILE A 40 2.26 4.03 -8.46
C ILE A 40 2.36 5.33 -7.64
N ILE A 41 1.84 6.44 -8.16
CA ILE A 41 1.84 7.74 -7.48
C ILE A 41 1.06 7.68 -6.17
N LEU A 42 -0.15 7.11 -6.17
CA LEU A 42 -0.93 6.95 -4.94
C LEU A 42 -0.19 6.05 -3.94
N PHE A 43 0.41 4.97 -4.42
CA PHE A 43 1.16 4.05 -3.58
C PHE A 43 2.36 4.70 -2.88
N THR A 44 3.09 5.58 -3.57
CA THR A 44 4.21 6.34 -3.00
C THR A 44 3.74 7.50 -2.13
N ALA A 45 2.72 8.26 -2.55
CA ALA A 45 2.19 9.41 -1.81
C ALA A 45 1.68 9.03 -0.42
N TYR A 46 1.01 7.88 -0.29
CA TYR A 46 0.52 7.39 1.00
C TYR A 46 1.55 6.60 1.80
N ASN A 47 2.82 6.54 1.36
CA ASN A 47 3.89 5.79 2.03
C ASN A 47 3.49 4.34 2.39
N LEU A 48 2.64 3.70 1.57
CA LEU A 48 2.08 2.36 1.84
C LEU A 48 3.16 1.26 1.83
N GLN A 49 4.36 1.58 1.32
CA GLN A 49 5.57 0.78 1.47
C GLN A 49 5.84 0.41 2.93
N GLY A 50 5.54 1.30 3.88
CA GLY A 50 5.68 1.04 5.31
C GLY A 50 4.75 -0.04 5.85
N LEU A 51 3.60 -0.29 5.20
CA LEU A 51 2.68 -1.36 5.59
C LEU A 51 3.24 -2.76 5.26
N PHE A 52 4.02 -2.88 4.19
CA PHE A 52 4.58 -4.15 3.70
C PHE A 52 6.05 -4.35 4.07
N SER A 53 6.75 -3.29 4.43
CA SER A 53 8.15 -3.36 4.87
C SER A 53 8.27 -4.11 6.20
N GLU A 54 9.08 -5.18 6.21
CA GLU A 54 9.44 -5.89 7.44
C GLU A 54 10.32 -5.06 8.38
N LYS A 55 10.94 -3.99 7.87
CA LYS A 55 11.86 -3.12 8.60
C LYS A 55 11.18 -1.89 9.20
N THR A 56 9.92 -1.64 8.85
CA THR A 56 9.20 -0.44 9.30
C THR A 56 8.36 -0.78 10.53
N GLU A 57 8.53 0.02 11.58
CA GLU A 57 7.67 -0.02 12.76
C GLU A 57 6.53 0.97 12.55
N MET A 58 5.29 0.52 12.74
CA MET A 58 4.11 1.38 12.60
C MET A 58 3.21 1.26 13.83
N THR A 59 2.72 2.40 14.30
CA THR A 59 1.78 2.51 15.41
C THR A 59 0.52 3.19 14.91
N ILE A 60 -0.59 2.45 14.89
CA ILE A 60 -1.91 2.97 14.53
C ILE A 60 -2.70 3.18 15.82
N MET A 61 -3.14 4.42 16.04
CA MET A 61 -4.04 4.76 17.14
C MET A 61 -5.46 4.92 16.59
N LYS A 62 -6.36 4.04 17.02
CA LYS A 62 -7.80 4.14 16.69
C LYS A 62 -8.55 4.66 17.90
N ILE A 63 -9.35 5.70 17.69
CA ILE A 63 -10.28 6.23 18.69
C ILE A 63 -11.69 5.87 18.19
N SER A 64 -12.38 4.98 18.90
CA SER A 64 -13.76 4.62 18.56
C SER A 64 -14.73 5.73 19.00
N LYS A 65 -15.95 5.73 18.44
CA LYS A 65 -17.03 6.67 18.83
C LYS A 65 -17.32 6.64 20.34
N ASN A 66 -17.01 5.52 21.01
CA ASN A 66 -17.22 5.33 22.44
C ASN A 66 -16.02 5.79 23.28
N LYS A 67 -15.05 6.50 22.69
CA LYS A 67 -13.79 6.93 23.31
C LYS A 67 -12.90 5.77 23.79
N GLU A 68 -13.11 4.56 23.26
CA GLU A 68 -12.16 3.46 23.46
C GLU A 68 -10.96 3.70 22.55
N LEU A 69 -9.76 3.56 23.12
CA LEU A 69 -8.51 3.75 22.41
C LEU A 69 -7.86 2.39 22.18
N GLU A 70 -7.58 2.08 20.91
CA GLU A 70 -6.87 0.88 20.49
C GLU A 70 -5.54 1.26 19.86
N ILE A 71 -4.44 0.74 20.40
CA ILE A 71 -3.10 0.93 19.86
C ILE A 71 -2.69 -0.37 19.17
N ILE A 72 -2.51 -0.31 17.86
CA ILE A 72 -2.00 -1.43 17.07
C ILE A 72 -0.57 -1.10 16.68
N THR A 73 0.38 -1.86 17.23
CA THR A 73 1.80 -1.75 16.88
C THR A 73 2.19 -2.93 16.00
N LYS A 74 2.71 -2.67 14.81
CA LYS A 74 3.33 -3.68 13.94
C LYS A 74 4.84 -3.44 13.90
N LYS A 75 5.60 -4.45 14.33
CA LYS A 75 7.07 -4.52 14.20
C LYS A 75 7.40 -5.72 13.30
N GLY A 76 7.73 -5.46 12.04
CA GLY A 76 7.90 -6.52 11.04
C GLY A 76 6.66 -7.39 10.89
N LYS A 77 6.76 -8.68 11.27
CA LYS A 77 5.64 -9.65 11.24
C LYS A 77 4.83 -9.74 12.54
N LYS A 78 5.31 -9.13 13.64
CA LYS A 78 4.62 -9.20 14.94
C LYS A 78 3.63 -8.03 15.06
N ILE A 79 2.36 -8.36 15.29
CA ILE A 79 1.27 -7.40 15.53
C ILE A 79 0.88 -7.50 17.01
N LYS A 80 0.92 -6.38 17.73
CA LYS A 80 0.41 -6.25 19.11
C LYS A 80 -0.76 -5.27 19.11
N ALA A 81 -1.90 -5.69 19.64
CA ALA A 81 -3.08 -4.84 19.84
C ALA A 81 -3.28 -4.62 21.34
N LEU A 82 -3.35 -3.36 21.75
CA LEU A 82 -3.62 -2.94 23.13
C LEU A 82 -4.97 -2.23 23.16
N LYS A 83 -5.92 -2.76 23.93
CA LYS A 83 -7.19 -2.10 24.21
C LYS A 83 -7.09 -1.33 25.53
N VAL A 84 -7.23 -0.01 25.47
CA VAL A 84 -7.28 0.83 26.66
C VAL A 84 -8.73 0.89 27.14
N SER A 85 -9.01 0.19 28.24
CA SER A 85 -10.32 0.21 28.91
C SER A 85 -10.26 1.08 30.17
N LYS A 86 -11.38 1.74 30.50
CA LYS A 86 -11.60 2.39 31.79
C LYS A 86 -12.09 1.43 32.87
N GLU A 87 -12.47 0.22 32.47
CA GLU A 87 -12.95 -0.81 33.38
C GLU A 87 -11.78 -1.52 34.04
N LYS A 88 -11.93 -1.86 35.33
CA LYS A 88 -10.97 -2.74 36.00
C LYS A 88 -11.01 -4.11 35.31
N ALA A 89 -9.97 -4.42 34.54
CA ALA A 89 -9.78 -5.75 34.01
C ALA A 89 -9.61 -6.74 35.17
N GLN A 90 -10.44 -7.78 35.21
CA GLN A 90 -10.30 -8.90 36.15
C GLN A 90 -9.79 -10.13 35.39
N GLY A 91 -8.79 -10.79 35.95
CA GLY A 91 -8.19 -11.99 35.38
C GLY A 91 -6.90 -12.40 36.11
N ARG A 92 -6.45 -13.63 35.89
CA ARG A 92 -5.09 -14.05 36.28
C ARG A 92 -4.11 -13.49 35.25
N GLY A 93 -3.31 -12.51 35.65
CA GLY A 93 -2.31 -11.89 34.79
C GLY A 93 -1.06 -11.54 35.57
N GLU A 94 0.04 -11.34 34.85
CA GLU A 94 1.31 -10.87 35.38
C GLU A 94 1.38 -9.35 35.19
N ARG A 95 1.80 -8.63 36.23
CA ARG A 95 2.04 -7.20 36.13
C ARG A 95 3.34 -7.00 35.35
N LEU A 96 3.25 -6.39 34.17
CA LEU A 96 4.40 -6.19 33.28
C LEU A 96 5.18 -4.89 33.56
N GLY A 97 4.62 -3.95 34.35
CA GLY A 97 5.21 -2.63 34.56
C GLY A 97 4.26 -1.58 35.18
N ILE A 98 4.71 -0.32 35.18
CA ILE A 98 3.95 0.88 35.59
C ILE A 98 3.94 1.87 34.43
N ALA A 99 2.81 2.55 34.20
CA ALA A 99 2.73 3.66 33.25
C ALA A 99 2.53 4.99 33.98
N TYR A 100 3.33 6.00 33.65
CA TYR A 100 3.25 7.37 34.16
C TYR A 100 2.72 8.30 33.06
N ARG A 101 2.01 9.36 33.47
CA ARG A 101 1.73 10.52 32.63
C ARG A 101 2.53 11.70 33.17
N LEU A 102 3.36 12.30 32.32
CA LEU A 102 4.15 13.48 32.64
C LEU A 102 3.30 14.75 32.50
N GLU A 103 3.80 15.87 33.03
CA GLU A 103 3.10 17.16 33.03
C GLU A 103 2.83 17.70 31.62
N ASP A 104 3.69 17.37 30.65
CA ASP A 104 3.55 17.70 29.23
C ASP A 104 2.55 16.81 28.48
N GLY A 105 1.93 15.83 29.17
CA GLY A 105 1.00 14.87 28.60
C GLY A 105 1.67 13.62 28.00
N THR A 106 3.00 13.53 28.02
CA THR A 106 3.74 12.35 27.56
C THR A 106 3.47 11.15 28.48
N MET A 107 3.28 9.97 27.89
CA MET A 107 3.07 8.72 28.63
C MET A 107 4.37 7.89 28.63
N VAL A 108 4.85 7.49 29.81
CA VAL A 108 6.08 6.70 29.99
C VAL A 108 5.74 5.35 30.60
N TYR A 109 6.16 4.26 29.96
CA TYR A 109 6.01 2.90 30.48
C TYR A 109 7.35 2.40 31.05
N VAL A 110 7.33 1.94 32.30
CA VAL A 110 8.48 1.36 33.01
C VAL A 110 8.21 -0.13 33.25
N PRO A 111 8.95 -1.05 32.61
CA PRO A 111 8.79 -2.48 32.83
C PRO A 111 9.29 -2.88 34.23
N GLU A 112 8.68 -3.93 34.80
CA GLU A 112 9.23 -4.65 35.98
C GLU A 112 10.19 -5.77 35.57
#